data_AF-A0AAV4YDQ9-F1
#
_entry.id   AF-A0AAV4YDQ9-F1
#
_cell.length_a   1.000
_cell.length_b   1.000
_cell.length_c   1.000
_cell.angle_alpha   90.00
_cell.angle_beta   90.00
_cell.angle_gamma   90.00
#
_symmetry.space_group_name_H-M   'P 1'
#
loop_
_entity.id
_entity.type
_entity.pdbx_description
1 polymer ?
#
loop_
_entity_poly.entity_id
_entity_poly.type
_entity_poly.pdbx_seq_one_letter_code
_entity_poly.pdbx_strand_id
1 'polypeptide(L)'
;MEQKADFLLSVIGFAVDLANVWRFPYLCYKNGGGAFLIPYIIMLAVGGIPLFFMELALGQYNRKGAITCWGRIVPLLKGIGYAVVLIAFYVDFYYNVIIAWSLYFFIASFSRILPWTTCDNAWNTPNCRTLASLNDLLNGTMADNSTWIDDRGVRQKTTSPAEEYFQGISTPYSSAILLTPTKQPRSRSETF
;
A
#
# COMPACT_ATOMS: atom_id res chain seq x y z
N MET A 1 -33.52 14.49 11.59
CA MET A 1 -32.38 13.84 12.26
C MET A 1 -31.42 13.19 11.27
N GLU A 2 -31.89 12.77 10.09
CA GLU A 2 -31.05 12.13 9.06
C GLU A 2 -29.88 13.01 8.58
N GLN A 3 -30.10 14.27 8.21
CA GLN A 3 -29.02 15.16 7.73
C GLN A 3 -27.80 15.30 8.66
N LYS A 4 -28.00 15.22 9.99
CA LYS A 4 -26.88 15.34 10.94
C LYS A 4 -26.05 14.05 10.99
N ALA A 5 -26.72 12.90 10.88
CA ALA A 5 -26.06 11.61 10.82
C ALA A 5 -25.31 11.45 9.48
N ASP A 6 -25.90 11.87 8.36
CA ASP A 6 -25.26 11.83 7.05
C ASP A 6 -23.99 12.70 6.99
N PHE A 7 -24.06 13.90 7.57
CA PHE A 7 -22.89 14.76 7.71
C PHE A 7 -21.81 14.12 8.59
N LEU A 8 -22.19 13.55 9.74
CA LEU A 8 -21.25 12.89 10.64
C LEU A 8 -20.60 11.68 9.96
N LEU A 9 -21.38 10.86 9.26
CA LEU A 9 -20.89 9.69 8.54
C LEU A 9 -19.91 10.08 7.42
N SER A 10 -20.21 11.16 6.69
CA SER A 10 -19.30 11.70 5.67
C SER A 10 -17.97 12.16 6.27
N VAL A 11 -18.03 12.84 7.42
CA VAL A 11 -16.82 13.31 8.13
C VAL A 11 -16.00 12.14 8.68
N ILE A 12 -16.65 11.12 9.27
CA ILE A 12 -15.97 9.91 9.75
C ILE A 12 -15.34 9.15 8.57
N GLY A 13 -16.05 9.04 7.44
CA GLY A 13 -15.52 8.40 6.23
C GLY A 13 -14.32 9.13 5.63
N PHE A 14 -14.25 10.46 5.78
CA PHE A 14 -13.07 11.24 5.40
C PHE A 14 -11.92 11.06 6.40
N ALA A 15 -12.22 10.93 7.70
CA ALA A 15 -11.21 10.78 8.75
C ALA A 15 -10.58 9.37 8.81
N VAL A 16 -11.34 8.34 8.42
CA VAL A 16 -10.87 6.95 8.41
C VAL A 16 -10.42 6.58 7.00
N ASP A 17 -9.10 6.48 6.81
CA ASP A 17 -8.49 6.09 5.54
C ASP A 17 -7.75 4.74 5.65
N LEU A 18 -7.34 4.21 4.48
CA LEU A 18 -6.55 2.98 4.40
C LEU A 18 -5.15 3.16 4.99
N ALA A 19 -4.62 4.39 4.94
CA ALA A 19 -3.32 4.73 5.53
C ALA A 19 -3.33 4.54 7.05
N ASN A 20 -4.44 4.82 7.74
CA ASN A 20 -4.59 4.56 9.17
C ASN A 20 -4.46 3.06 9.49
N VAL A 21 -4.92 2.17 8.61
CA VAL A 21 -4.90 0.71 8.85
C VAL A 21 -3.48 0.15 8.87
N TRP A 22 -2.58 0.59 7.98
CA TRP A 22 -1.22 0.07 7.94
C TRP A 22 -0.19 0.96 8.64
N ARG A 23 -0.36 2.29 8.60
CA ARG A 23 0.68 3.23 9.04
C ARG A 23 0.67 3.38 10.54
N PHE A 24 -0.51 3.39 11.15
CA PHE A 24 -0.63 3.52 12.60
C PHE A 24 -0.01 2.31 13.32
N PRO A 25 -0.32 1.04 12.97
CA PRO A 25 0.34 -0.11 13.60
C PRO A 25 1.85 -0.15 13.35
N TYR A 26 2.27 0.17 12.12
CA TYR A 26 3.69 0.20 11.76
C TYR A 26 4.47 1.22 12.61
N LEU A 27 3.91 2.42 12.80
CA LEU A 27 4.56 3.49 13.55
C LEU A 27 4.54 3.21 15.06
N CYS A 28 3.45 2.65 15.58
CA CYS A 28 3.38 2.20 16.98
C CYS A 28 4.45 1.16 17.26
N TYR A 29 4.57 0.12 16.41
CA TYR A 29 5.56 -0.94 16.60
C TYR A 29 6.99 -0.39 16.61
N LYS A 30 7.33 0.51 15.68
CA LYS A 30 8.68 1.10 15.58
C LYS A 30 9.03 2.00 16.76
N ASN A 31 8.06 2.67 17.37
CA ASN A 31 8.27 3.70 18.40
C ASN A 31 7.97 3.22 19.83
N GLY A 32 8.12 1.92 20.10
CA GLY A 32 7.93 1.37 21.46
C GLY A 32 6.53 0.83 21.76
N GLY A 33 5.78 0.43 20.72
CA GLY A 33 4.48 -0.22 20.83
C GLY A 33 3.43 0.67 21.51
N GLY A 34 2.86 0.19 22.61
CA GLY A 34 1.81 0.89 23.36
C GLY A 34 2.25 2.20 24.00
N ALA A 35 3.54 2.39 24.28
CA ALA A 35 4.05 3.63 24.87
C ALA A 35 3.91 4.84 23.91
N PHE A 36 3.93 4.60 22.60
CA PHE A 36 3.72 5.64 21.58
C PHE A 36 2.30 6.23 21.62
N LEU A 37 1.34 5.52 22.22
CA LEU A 37 -0.05 5.97 22.27
C LEU A 37 -0.22 7.22 23.16
N ILE A 38 0.59 7.36 24.21
CA ILE A 38 0.53 8.50 25.14
C ILE A 38 0.81 9.83 24.41
N PRO A 39 1.97 10.03 23.75
CA PRO A 39 2.23 11.26 23.01
C PRO A 39 1.29 11.42 21.81
N TYR A 40 0.84 10.32 21.18
CA TYR A 40 -0.12 10.36 20.09
C TYR A 40 -1.45 11.01 20.52
N ILE A 41 -2.03 10.57 21.64
CA ILE A 41 -3.30 11.12 22.15
C ILE A 41 -3.13 12.57 22.62
N ILE A 42 -2.00 12.91 23.23
CA ILE A 42 -1.72 14.31 23.65
C ILE A 42 -1.64 15.23 22.43
N MET A 43 -0.88 14.85 21.39
CA MET A 43 -0.79 15.64 20.15
C MET A 43 -2.11 15.70 19.38
N LEU A 44 -2.90 14.62 19.43
CA LEU A 44 -4.26 14.62 18.87
C LEU A 44 -5.14 15.63 19.62
N ALA A 45 -5.14 15.63 20.95
CA ALA A 45 -5.98 16.50 21.75
C ALA A 45 -5.59 17.99 21.65
N VAL A 46 -4.29 18.29 21.62
CA VAL A 46 -3.79 19.68 21.61
C VAL A 46 -3.68 20.25 20.20
N GLY A 47 -3.33 19.42 19.21
CA GLY A 47 -3.12 19.87 17.83
C GLY A 47 -4.22 19.40 16.88
N GLY A 48 -4.47 18.09 16.84
CA GLY A 48 -5.40 17.48 15.88
C GLY A 48 -6.84 18.00 16.02
N ILE A 49 -7.42 17.87 17.21
CA ILE A 49 -8.82 18.26 17.48
C ILE A 49 -9.04 19.76 17.26
N PRO A 50 -8.19 20.68 17.78
CA PRO A 50 -8.40 22.11 17.58
C PRO A 50 -8.27 22.54 16.12
N LEU A 51 -7.29 22.01 15.37
CA LEU A 51 -7.13 22.32 13.95
C LEU A 51 -8.32 21.82 13.13
N PHE A 52 -8.76 20.59 13.39
CA PHE A 52 -9.91 20.01 12.73
C PHE A 52 -11.21 20.78 13.02
N PHE A 53 -11.42 21.15 14.28
CA PHE A 53 -12.57 21.95 14.68
C PHE A 53 -12.55 23.35 14.03
N MET A 54 -11.39 24.00 13.99
CA MET A 54 -11.22 25.31 13.35
C MET A 54 -11.58 25.23 11.85
N GLU A 55 -11.12 24.20 11.15
CA GLU A 55 -11.41 24.00 9.72
C GLU A 55 -12.91 23.78 9.48
N LEU A 56 -13.55 22.92 10.28
CA LEU A 56 -14.99 22.69 10.20
C LEU A 56 -15.80 23.96 10.50
N ALA A 57 -15.43 24.71 11.53
CA ALA A 57 -16.10 25.96 11.90
C ALA A 57 -15.96 27.02 10.79
N LEU A 58 -14.76 27.16 10.20
CA LEU A 58 -14.52 28.07 9.08
C LEU A 58 -15.33 27.68 7.83
N GLY A 59 -15.41 26.38 7.52
CA GLY A 59 -16.21 25.85 6.42
C GLY A 59 -17.70 26.12 6.60
N GLN A 60 -18.22 25.87 7.80
CA GLN A 60 -19.64 26.10 8.14
C GLN A 60 -20.01 27.59 8.15
N TYR A 61 -19.10 28.46 8.61
CA TYR A 61 -19.32 29.91 8.66
C TYR A 61 -19.29 30.55 7.27
N ASN A 62 -18.29 30.23 6.45
CA ASN A 62 -18.11 30.86 5.14
C ASN A 62 -18.99 30.24 4.05
N ARG A 63 -19.41 28.97 4.17
CA ARG A 63 -20.23 28.22 3.20
C ARG A 63 -19.72 28.33 1.75
N LYS A 64 -18.41 28.43 1.59
CA LYS A 64 -17.71 28.58 0.31
C LYS A 64 -16.52 27.63 0.26
N GLY A 65 -16.13 27.23 -0.95
CA GLY A 65 -14.93 26.41 -1.16
C GLY A 65 -13.64 27.11 -0.71
N ALA A 66 -12.58 26.33 -0.50
CA ALA A 66 -11.32 26.80 0.09
C ALA A 66 -10.75 28.05 -0.59
N ILE A 67 -10.71 28.10 -1.93
CA ILE A 67 -10.18 29.25 -2.69
C ILE A 67 -10.96 30.54 -2.38
N THR A 68 -12.29 30.47 -2.42
CA THR A 68 -13.16 31.63 -2.21
C THR A 68 -13.28 32.02 -0.74
N CYS A 69 -13.07 31.07 0.18
CA CYS A 69 -13.00 31.30 1.62
C CYS A 69 -11.77 32.15 1.97
N TRP A 70 -10.57 31.74 1.54
CA TRP A 70 -9.34 32.51 1.77
C TRP A 70 -9.39 33.91 1.14
N GLY A 71 -9.98 34.03 -0.06
CA GLY A 71 -10.16 35.33 -0.71
C GLY A 71 -11.07 36.32 0.04
N ARG A 72 -11.97 35.84 0.91
CA ARG A 72 -12.87 36.69 1.72
C ARG A 72 -12.30 37.03 3.10
N ILE A 73 -11.51 36.12 3.69
CA ILE A 73 -10.89 36.33 4.99
C ILE A 73 -9.63 37.19 4.84
N VAL A 74 -8.66 36.74 4.04
CA VAL A 74 -7.40 37.45 3.79
C VAL A 74 -7.01 37.26 2.33
N PRO A 75 -7.24 38.26 1.45
CA PRO A 75 -6.99 38.12 0.01
C PRO A 75 -5.53 37.84 -0.33
N LEU A 76 -4.58 38.23 0.54
CA LEU A 76 -3.15 37.90 0.40
C LEU A 76 -2.88 36.38 0.49
N LEU A 77 -3.70 35.63 1.24
CA LEU A 77 -3.56 34.19 1.44
C LEU A 77 -4.35 33.36 0.43
N LYS A 78 -4.89 33.97 -0.63
CA LYS A 78 -5.65 33.26 -1.68
C LYS A 78 -4.85 32.13 -2.34
N GLY A 79 -3.52 32.23 -2.37
CA GLY A 79 -2.61 31.17 -2.85
C GLY A 79 -2.74 29.84 -2.09
N ILE A 80 -3.09 29.87 -0.79
CA ILE A 80 -3.28 28.66 0.03
C ILE A 80 -4.41 27.81 -0.56
N GLY A 81 -5.50 28.43 -0.98
CA GLY A 81 -6.63 27.71 -1.57
C GLY A 81 -6.25 26.96 -2.84
N TYR A 82 -5.41 27.55 -3.71
CA TYR A 82 -4.91 26.88 -4.91
C TYR A 82 -3.94 25.76 -4.57
N ALA A 83 -3.07 25.95 -3.58
CA ALA A 83 -2.15 24.91 -3.11
C ALA A 83 -2.90 23.69 -2.57
N VAL A 84 -3.96 23.89 -1.78
CA VAL A 84 -4.80 22.79 -1.27
C VAL A 84 -5.47 22.01 -2.40
N VAL A 85 -5.98 22.69 -3.44
CA VAL A 85 -6.57 22.02 -4.62
C VAL A 85 -5.52 21.22 -5.40
N LEU A 86 -4.31 21.76 -5.58
CA LEU A 86 -3.21 21.03 -6.22
C LEU A 86 -2.81 19.79 -5.42
N ILE A 87 -2.66 19.92 -4.10
CA ILE A 87 -2.33 18.79 -3.22
C ILE A 87 -3.43 17.73 -3.31
N ALA A 88 -4.71 18.12 -3.24
CA ALA A 88 -5.83 17.20 -3.37
C ALA A 88 -5.81 16.44 -4.71
N PHE A 89 -5.47 17.12 -5.81
CA PHE A 89 -5.34 16.51 -7.13
C PHE A 89 -4.21 15.46 -7.20
N TYR A 90 -3.04 15.77 -6.64
CA TYR A 90 -1.95 14.78 -6.54
C TYR A 90 -2.34 13.59 -5.66
N VAL A 91 -3.04 13.85 -4.57
CA VAL A 91 -3.53 12.83 -3.65
C VAL A 91 -4.51 11.88 -4.32
N ASP A 92 -5.45 12.43 -5.08
CA ASP A 92 -6.46 11.67 -5.82
C ASP A 92 -5.83 10.70 -6.83
N PHE A 93 -4.80 11.14 -7.58
CA PHE A 93 -4.14 10.26 -8.54
C PHE A 93 -3.52 9.01 -7.91
N TYR A 94 -2.75 9.15 -6.83
CA TYR A 94 -2.10 7.97 -6.24
C TYR A 94 -3.11 7.10 -5.49
N TYR A 95 -4.12 7.69 -4.84
CA TYR A 95 -5.14 6.91 -4.14
C TYR A 95 -5.99 6.08 -5.09
N ASN A 96 -6.37 6.63 -6.25
CA ASN A 96 -7.12 5.89 -7.26
C ASN A 96 -6.35 4.66 -7.77
N VAL A 97 -5.02 4.74 -7.91
CA VAL A 97 -4.17 3.58 -8.27
C VAL A 97 -4.21 2.50 -7.19
N ILE A 98 -4.11 2.88 -5.91
CA ILE A 98 -4.18 1.94 -4.78
C ILE A 98 -5.55 1.27 -4.71
N ILE A 99 -6.63 2.02 -4.94
CA ILE A 99 -8.00 1.49 -4.99
C ILE A 99 -8.13 0.50 -6.16
N ALA A 100 -7.58 0.82 -7.33
CA ALA A 100 -7.60 -0.08 -8.49
C ALA A 100 -6.89 -1.42 -8.20
N TRP A 101 -5.71 -1.39 -7.57
CA TRP A 101 -5.04 -2.61 -7.13
C TRP A 101 -5.88 -3.37 -6.10
N SER A 102 -6.45 -2.67 -5.12
CA SER A 102 -7.27 -3.31 -4.08
C SER A 102 -8.52 -3.99 -4.66
N LEU A 103 -9.20 -3.36 -5.61
CA LEU A 103 -10.33 -3.95 -6.35
C LEU A 103 -9.89 -5.14 -7.20
N TYR A 104 -8.72 -5.09 -7.82
CA TYR A 104 -8.15 -6.22 -8.55
C TYR A 104 -7.92 -7.43 -7.64
N PHE A 105 -7.29 -7.22 -6.47
CA PHE A 105 -7.10 -8.27 -5.46
C PHE A 105 -8.43 -8.78 -4.90
N PHE A 106 -9.41 -7.90 -4.70
CA PHE A 106 -10.75 -8.27 -4.26
C PHE A 106 -11.43 -9.21 -5.27
N ILE A 107 -11.38 -8.88 -6.56
CA ILE A 107 -11.94 -9.74 -7.62
C ILE A 107 -11.16 -11.05 -7.73
N ALA A 108 -9.82 -11.00 -7.70
CA ALA A 108 -8.96 -12.18 -7.76
C ALA A 108 -9.20 -13.16 -6.59
N SER A 109 -9.65 -12.67 -5.45
CA SER A 109 -9.96 -13.46 -4.26
C SER A 109 -11.18 -14.39 -4.43
N PHE A 110 -12.03 -14.18 -5.44
CA PHE A 110 -13.13 -15.11 -5.74
C PHE A 110 -12.66 -16.39 -6.48
N SER A 111 -11.37 -16.50 -6.80
CA SER A 111 -10.80 -17.71 -7.41
C SER A 111 -10.71 -18.86 -6.39
N ARG A 112 -10.93 -20.11 -6.84
CA ARG A 112 -10.85 -21.30 -5.97
C ARG A 112 -9.47 -21.48 -5.31
N ILE A 113 -8.41 -21.14 -6.04
CA ILE A 113 -7.03 -21.14 -5.56
C ILE A 113 -6.53 -19.72 -5.72
N LEU A 114 -6.05 -19.12 -4.63
CA LEU A 114 -5.60 -17.74 -4.63
C LEU A 114 -4.25 -17.65 -5.36
N PRO A 115 -4.11 -16.75 -6.35
CA PRO A 115 -2.93 -16.73 -7.23
C PRO A 115 -1.61 -16.37 -6.52
N TRP A 116 -1.68 -15.76 -5.33
CA TRP A 116 -0.52 -15.44 -4.48
C TRP A 116 -0.16 -16.53 -3.45
N THR A 117 -0.76 -17.72 -3.52
CA THR A 117 -0.49 -18.81 -2.57
C THR A 117 0.54 -19.83 -3.06
N THR A 118 0.65 -20.01 -4.37
CA THR A 118 1.51 -21.02 -5.00
C THR A 118 2.62 -20.38 -5.83
N CYS A 119 3.75 -21.09 -5.94
CA CYS A 119 4.85 -20.70 -6.82
C CYS A 119 4.69 -21.24 -8.25
N ASP A 120 3.62 -21.99 -8.56
CA ASP A 120 3.40 -22.68 -9.85
C ASP A 120 2.77 -21.80 -10.96
N ASN A 121 3.04 -20.49 -10.94
CA ASN A 121 2.45 -19.54 -11.88
C ASN A 121 3.47 -19.03 -12.90
N ALA A 122 2.98 -18.60 -14.07
CA ALA A 122 3.82 -18.14 -15.18
C ALA A 122 4.62 -16.86 -14.90
N TRP A 123 4.22 -16.07 -13.90
CA TRP A 123 4.88 -14.83 -13.50
C TRP A 123 5.92 -15.02 -12.40
N ASN A 124 6.05 -16.23 -11.84
CA ASN A 124 6.95 -16.47 -10.72
C ASN A 124 8.40 -16.72 -11.19
N THR A 125 9.36 -16.27 -10.39
CA THR A 125 10.79 -16.50 -10.64
C THR A 125 11.25 -17.80 -10.01
N PRO A 126 12.41 -18.37 -10.43
CA PRO A 126 12.98 -19.55 -9.78
C PRO A 126 13.36 -19.32 -8.30
N ASN A 127 13.30 -18.08 -7.80
CA ASN A 127 13.58 -17.74 -6.39
C ASN A 127 12.32 -17.79 -5.49
N CYS A 128 11.13 -17.99 -6.06
CA CYS A 128 9.88 -18.11 -5.31
C CYS A 128 9.90 -19.35 -4.42
N ARG A 129 9.60 -19.17 -3.12
CA ARG A 129 9.42 -20.29 -2.18
C ARG A 129 8.17 -20.07 -1.33
N THR A 130 7.43 -21.14 -1.07
CA THR A 130 6.27 -21.12 -0.17
C THR A 130 6.71 -21.41 1.26
N LEU A 131 5.91 -20.98 2.25
CA LEU A 131 6.19 -21.27 3.66
C LEU A 131 6.24 -22.79 3.93
N ALA A 132 5.41 -23.56 3.20
CA ALA A 132 5.46 -25.02 3.24
C ALA A 132 6.80 -25.58 2.74
N SER A 133 7.33 -25.06 1.63
CA SER A 133 8.63 -25.50 1.12
C SER A 133 9.79 -25.16 2.06
N LEU A 134 9.70 -24.09 2.85
CA LEU A 134 10.72 -23.75 3.85
C LEU A 134 10.70 -24.73 5.03
N ASN A 135 9.52 -25.16 5.48
CA ASN A 135 9.40 -26.15 6.56
C ASN A 135 9.95 -27.53 6.15
N ASP A 136 9.74 -27.95 4.89
CA ASP A 136 10.32 -29.19 4.38
C ASP A 136 11.85 -29.12 4.27
N LEU A 137 12.41 -27.95 3.96
CA LEU A 137 13.86 -27.72 3.94
C LEU A 137 14.47 -27.65 5.35
N LEU A 138 13.74 -27.13 6.33
CA LEU A 138 14.18 -27.01 7.73
C LEU A 138 14.25 -28.34 8.48
N ASN A 139 13.56 -29.37 8.00
CA ASN A 139 13.77 -30.75 8.47
C ASN A 139 15.03 -31.41 7.87
N GLY A 140 15.66 -30.80 6.85
CA GLY A 140 16.84 -31.34 6.15
C GLY A 140 18.16 -30.62 6.42
N THR A 141 18.16 -29.30 6.64
CA THR A 141 19.38 -28.53 6.92
C THR A 141 19.05 -27.22 7.64
N MET A 142 19.81 -26.91 8.71
CA MET A 142 19.82 -25.57 9.31
C MET A 142 20.41 -24.57 8.30
N ALA A 143 19.55 -23.92 7.51
CA ALA A 143 19.96 -22.88 6.58
C ALA A 143 19.25 -21.56 6.91
N ASP A 144 20.07 -20.51 7.00
CA ASP A 144 19.74 -19.10 7.23
C ASP A 144 18.39 -18.67 6.61
N ASN A 145 17.53 -18.09 7.45
CA ASN A 145 16.06 -18.00 7.32
C ASN A 145 15.51 -17.07 6.20
N SER A 146 16.24 -16.83 5.12
CA SER A 146 15.78 -15.99 3.99
C SER A 146 16.61 -16.09 2.69
N THR A 147 17.64 -16.95 2.64
CA THR A 147 18.56 -16.99 1.49
C THR A 147 18.90 -18.41 1.07
N TRP A 148 18.81 -18.70 -0.23
CA TRP A 148 19.20 -19.97 -0.83
C TRP A 148 20.57 -19.86 -1.51
N ILE A 149 21.36 -20.94 -1.51
CA ILE A 149 22.65 -20.99 -2.21
C ILE A 149 22.42 -21.68 -3.56
N ASP A 150 22.61 -20.93 -4.65
CA ASP A 150 22.55 -21.46 -6.03
C ASP A 150 23.66 -22.51 -6.25
N ASP A 151 23.54 -23.36 -7.28
CA ASP A 151 24.50 -24.43 -7.61
C ASP A 151 25.94 -23.92 -7.82
N ARG A 152 26.10 -22.60 -7.97
CA ARG A 152 27.37 -21.85 -8.07
C ARG A 152 27.91 -21.34 -6.73
N GLY A 153 27.30 -21.68 -5.60
CA GLY A 153 27.69 -21.20 -4.28
C GLY A 153 27.26 -19.76 -3.96
N VAL A 154 26.34 -19.17 -4.74
CA VAL A 154 25.92 -17.76 -4.59
C VAL A 154 24.67 -17.65 -3.72
N ARG A 155 24.72 -16.79 -2.69
CA ARG A 155 23.57 -16.50 -1.80
C ARG A 155 22.53 -15.63 -2.52
N GLN A 156 21.38 -16.22 -2.83
CA GLN A 156 20.21 -15.59 -3.43
C GLN A 156 19.17 -15.26 -2.37
N LYS A 157 18.50 -14.11 -2.52
CA LYS A 157 17.38 -13.72 -1.64
C LYS A 157 16.12 -14.45 -2.09
N THR A 158 15.47 -15.14 -1.14
CA THR A 158 14.20 -15.83 -1.41
C THR A 158 13.04 -14.83 -1.41
N THR A 159 12.12 -15.00 -2.35
CA THR A 159 10.91 -14.17 -2.52
C THR A 159 9.65 -14.99 -2.23
N SER A 160 8.64 -14.35 -1.65
CA SER A 160 7.35 -15.01 -1.40
C SER A 160 6.43 -14.93 -2.64
N PRO A 161 5.51 -15.90 -2.85
CA PRO A 161 4.58 -15.86 -3.98
C PRO A 161 3.68 -14.62 -3.97
N ALA A 162 3.36 -14.07 -2.78
CA ALA A 162 2.59 -12.84 -2.65
C ALA A 162 3.37 -11.58 -3.03
N GLU A 163 4.66 -11.54 -2.73
CA GLU A 163 5.56 -10.43 -3.12
C GLU A 163 5.73 -10.38 -4.64
N GLU A 164 5.98 -11.53 -5.28
CA GLU A 164 6.11 -11.61 -6.75
C GLU A 164 4.80 -11.27 -7.45
N TYR A 165 3.67 -11.75 -6.93
CA TYR A 165 2.35 -11.40 -7.48
C TYR A 165 2.06 -9.90 -7.38
N PHE A 166 2.31 -9.29 -6.22
CA PHE A 166 2.14 -7.85 -6.03
C PHE A 166 3.08 -7.03 -6.93
N GLN A 167 4.34 -7.46 -7.06
CA GLN A 167 5.33 -6.78 -7.91
C GLN A 167 4.96 -6.87 -9.39
N GLY A 168 4.45 -8.01 -9.85
CA GLY A 168 3.97 -8.19 -11.21
C GLY A 168 2.81 -7.26 -11.58
N ILE A 169 1.91 -6.98 -10.64
CA ILE A 169 0.75 -6.08 -10.84
C ILE A 169 1.15 -4.60 -10.73
N SER A 170 1.96 -4.26 -9.73
CA SER A 170 2.35 -2.87 -9.45
C SER A 170 3.39 -2.32 -10.44
N THR A 171 4.24 -3.19 -11.00
CA THR A 171 5.30 -2.81 -11.94
C THR A 171 5.28 -3.70 -13.19
N PRO A 172 4.31 -3.53 -14.11
CA PRO A 172 4.20 -4.36 -15.31
C PRO A 172 5.43 -4.27 -16.23
N TYR A 173 6.24 -3.21 -16.11
CA TYR A 173 7.49 -3.05 -16.86
C TYR A 173 8.69 -3.78 -16.23
N SER A 174 8.68 -4.05 -14.92
CA SER A 174 9.80 -4.74 -14.25
C SER A 174 9.76 -6.25 -14.49
N SER A 175 8.55 -6.83 -14.56
CA SER A 175 8.33 -8.22 -14.94
C SER A 175 8.67 -8.52 -16.39
N ALA A 176 8.56 -7.56 -17.33
CA ALA A 176 9.04 -7.73 -18.71
C ALA A 176 10.58 -7.82 -18.82
N ILE A 177 11.31 -7.13 -17.94
CA ILE A 177 12.78 -7.15 -17.88
C ILE A 177 13.28 -8.41 -17.16
N LEU A 178 12.53 -8.95 -16.19
CA LEU A 178 12.89 -10.22 -15.52
C LEU A 178 12.45 -11.47 -16.32
N LEU A 179 11.47 -11.36 -17.22
CA LEU A 179 11.02 -12.45 -18.09
C LEU A 179 11.85 -12.62 -19.38
N THR A 180 12.93 -11.85 -19.55
CA THR A 180 13.93 -12.08 -20.61
C THR A 180 15.34 -11.91 -20.02
N PRO A 181 16.31 -12.84 -20.15
CA PRO A 181 16.35 -14.11 -20.89
C PRO A 181 16.81 -15.34 -20.06
N THR A 182 16.09 -16.46 -20.11
CA THR A 182 16.63 -17.85 -20.21
C THR A 182 15.48 -18.86 -20.37
N LYS A 183 14.65 -18.66 -21.40
CA LYS A 183 14.11 -19.85 -22.09
C LYS A 183 15.27 -20.40 -22.93
N GLN A 184 16.10 -21.25 -22.32
CA GLN A 184 17.04 -22.09 -23.07
C GLN A 184 16.20 -22.86 -24.11
N PRO A 185 16.52 -22.81 -25.40
CA PRO A 185 15.77 -23.54 -26.41
C PRO A 185 15.83 -25.04 -26.08
N ARG A 186 14.67 -25.69 -26.04
CA ARG A 186 14.56 -27.15 -26.05
C ARG A 186 15.35 -27.63 -27.28
N SER A 187 16.52 -28.22 -27.05
CA SER A 187 17.36 -28.86 -28.06
C SER A 187 16.54 -29.97 -28.73
N ARG A 188 15.98 -29.68 -29.89
CA ARG A 188 15.62 -30.71 -30.86
C ARG A 188 16.93 -31.10 -31.52
N SER A 189 17.55 -32.17 -31.03
CA SER A 189 18.66 -32.84 -31.71
C SER A 189 18.15 -33.30 -33.08
N GLU A 190 18.62 -32.65 -34.13
CA GLU A 190 18.74 -33.27 -35.44
C GLU A 190 19.81 -34.36 -35.32
N THR A 191 19.42 -35.60 -35.55
CA THR A 191 20.32 -36.65 -36.01
C THR A 191 19.55 -37.43 -37.06
N PHE A 192 20.07 -37.39 -38.28
CA PHE A 192 20.01 -38.36 -39.37
C PHE A 192 18.98 -39.48 -39.29
#